data_AF-A0A1E8E3Q8-F1
#
_entry.id   AF-A0A1E8E3Q8-F1
#
_cell.length_a   1.000
_cell.length_b   1.000
_cell.length_c   1.000
_cell.angle_alpha   90.00
_cell.angle_beta   90.00
_cell.angle_gamma   90.00
#
_symmetry.space_group_name_H-M   'P 1'
#
loop_
_entity.id
_entity.type
_entity.pdbx_description
1 polymer ?
#
loop_
_entity_poly.entity_id
_entity_poly.type
_entity_poly.pdbx_seq_one_letter_code
_entity_poly.pdbx_strand_id
1 'polypeptide(L)'
;MKAKVLLATVLSICTSSVFAYDIGFNEKGQFGAFDKNGNKMTWKETLIAQKNLMLQQMVPGRQSAASNQSSNSSIQLNSLNANELLPTLFGRIQLSGRYRSSELKNPFIAVQQKIDDQNEIRFLQQHPTLTYQNAQNQTRYFVFVESMPTFNGQDVNQGHGSYTKGYLLNFKKAANGKFELTNPQAQLIDIPSSYGSSHMQIEDIQKDFRRLGKNVMGAIFVSGFTSGGATESSFYMLSLQDHEVEIKRVGDAGMFGSRYIKAKNDEVEYGYAGKYKVVDTNKDLPLYPIEITYSTTNLNLKDKNDYIVEMYKQSLSNKGKSK
;
A
#
# COMPACT_ATOMS: atom_id res chain seq x y z
N MET A 1 -1.49 -29.17 -8.53
CA MET A 1 -2.19 -29.54 -7.28
C MET A 1 -3.20 -28.43 -6.98
N LYS A 2 -4.52 -28.70 -7.01
CA LYS A 2 -5.54 -27.68 -6.67
C LYS A 2 -5.78 -27.75 -5.16
N ALA A 3 -5.06 -26.95 -4.38
CA ALA A 3 -5.37 -26.76 -2.97
C ALA A 3 -6.47 -25.69 -2.85
N LYS A 4 -7.71 -26.10 -2.56
CA LYS A 4 -8.73 -25.17 -2.06
C LYS A 4 -8.39 -24.92 -0.59
N VAL A 5 -7.73 -23.80 -0.32
CA VAL A 5 -7.53 -23.33 1.05
C VAL A 5 -8.62 -22.32 1.33
N LEU A 6 -9.56 -22.66 2.21
CA LEU A 6 -10.51 -21.72 2.78
C LEU A 6 -9.71 -20.86 3.77
N LEU A 7 -9.08 -19.80 3.26
CA LEU A 7 -8.26 -18.90 4.06
C LEU A 7 -9.18 -17.89 4.74
N ALA A 8 -9.57 -18.17 5.98
CA ALA A 8 -10.11 -17.14 6.85
C ALA A 8 -8.99 -16.10 7.06
N THR A 9 -9.29 -14.86 6.68
CA THR A 9 -8.46 -13.65 6.67
C THR A 9 -7.24 -13.72 7.59
N VAL A 10 -6.05 -13.90 7.00
CA VAL A 10 -4.75 -13.77 7.68
C VAL A 10 -4.35 -12.29 7.63
N LEU A 11 -4.36 -11.65 8.80
CA LEU A 11 -3.99 -10.26 9.03
C LEU A 11 -2.47 -10.21 9.17
N SER A 12 -1.75 -9.63 8.20
CA SER A 12 -0.29 -9.47 8.27
C SER A 12 0.08 -7.98 8.30
N ILE A 13 0.33 -7.48 9.51
CA ILE A 13 0.75 -6.11 9.84
C ILE A 13 2.29 -6.03 9.74
N CYS A 14 2.86 -5.70 8.58
CA CYS A 14 4.30 -5.44 8.48
C CYS A 14 4.67 -4.10 9.12
N THR A 15 4.82 -4.09 10.44
CA THR A 15 5.79 -3.23 11.12
C THR A 15 6.80 -4.16 11.79
N SER A 16 8.09 -3.93 11.52
CA SER A 16 9.20 -4.70 12.08
C SER A 16 9.29 -4.46 13.59
N SER A 17 8.47 -5.19 14.38
CA SER A 17 8.69 -5.52 15.80
C SER A 17 7.49 -6.17 16.51
N VAL A 18 6.34 -6.40 15.86
CA VAL A 18 5.17 -7.00 16.56
C VAL A 18 4.47 -8.08 15.75
N PHE A 19 5.14 -9.20 15.50
CA PHE A 19 4.48 -10.42 15.01
C PHE A 19 4.60 -11.56 16.01
N ALA A 20 3.52 -12.35 16.12
CA ALA A 20 3.51 -13.60 16.86
C ALA A 20 4.03 -14.79 16.02
N TYR A 21 4.04 -14.67 14.68
CA TYR A 21 4.50 -15.70 13.75
C TYR A 21 4.75 -15.14 12.33
N ASP A 22 5.57 -15.84 11.54
CA ASP A 22 5.84 -15.59 10.12
C ASP A 22 5.13 -16.62 9.24
N ILE A 23 4.68 -16.25 8.04
CA ILE A 23 4.20 -17.19 7.04
C ILE A 23 5.20 -17.24 5.91
N GLY A 24 5.65 -18.45 5.57
CA GLY A 24 6.62 -18.60 4.50
C GLY A 24 7.12 -20.02 4.40
N PHE A 25 8.35 -20.14 3.91
CA PHE A 25 9.09 -21.39 3.90
C PHE A 25 10.17 -21.33 4.99
N ASN A 26 10.32 -22.40 5.76
CA ASN A 26 11.49 -22.52 6.63
C ASN A 26 12.74 -22.90 5.82
N GLU A 27 13.89 -22.91 6.49
CA GLU A 27 15.19 -23.33 5.93
C GLU A 27 15.18 -24.77 5.35
N LYS A 28 14.16 -25.56 5.68
CA LYS A 28 13.93 -26.92 5.17
C LYS A 28 12.95 -26.97 4.00
N GLY A 29 12.56 -25.81 3.44
CA GLY A 29 11.66 -25.73 2.28
C GLY A 29 10.22 -26.14 2.58
N GLN A 30 9.77 -26.13 3.84
CA GLN A 30 8.41 -26.45 4.21
C GLN A 30 7.56 -25.19 4.32
N PHE A 31 6.42 -25.15 3.61
CA PHE A 31 5.46 -24.05 3.74
C PHE A 31 4.63 -24.19 5.04
N GLY A 32 4.42 -23.08 5.74
CA GLY A 32 3.60 -23.01 6.94
C GLY A 32 3.66 -21.66 7.64
N ALA A 33 2.94 -21.56 8.76
CA ALA A 33 3.15 -20.51 9.75
C ALA A 33 4.23 -20.96 10.74
N PHE A 34 5.10 -20.05 11.18
CA PHE A 34 6.24 -20.33 12.05
C PHE A 34 6.27 -19.35 13.21
N ASP A 35 6.43 -19.84 14.43
CA ASP A 35 6.60 -18.96 15.59
C ASP A 35 7.91 -18.15 15.50
N LYS A 36 8.11 -17.21 16.42
CA LYS A 36 9.34 -16.39 16.51
C LYS A 36 10.64 -17.20 16.68
N ASN A 37 10.54 -18.49 16.99
CA ASN A 37 11.67 -19.40 17.14
C ASN A 37 11.84 -20.30 15.91
N GLY A 38 11.06 -20.10 14.84
CA GLY A 38 11.10 -20.87 13.60
C GLY A 38 10.36 -22.22 13.68
N ASN A 39 9.59 -22.49 14.73
CA ASN A 39 8.83 -23.74 14.86
C ASN A 39 7.55 -23.67 14.04
N LYS A 40 7.26 -24.73 13.29
CA LYS A 40 6.05 -24.82 12.48
C LYS A 40 4.81 -24.87 13.39
N MET A 41 3.95 -23.88 13.24
CA MET A 41 2.66 -23.79 13.92
C MET A 41 1.59 -24.54 13.13
N THR A 42 0.66 -25.16 13.84
CA THR A 42 -0.59 -25.65 13.26
C THR A 42 -1.51 -24.47 12.94
N TRP A 43 -2.39 -24.63 11.95
CA TRP A 43 -3.36 -23.59 11.58
C TRP A 43 -4.26 -23.16 12.76
N LYS A 44 -4.53 -24.07 13.70
CA LYS A 44 -5.29 -23.77 14.92
C LYS A 44 -4.52 -22.81 15.84
N GLU A 45 -3.22 -23.02 16.02
CA GLU A 45 -2.35 -22.16 16.82
C GLU A 45 -2.17 -20.78 16.16
N THR A 46 -2.06 -20.75 14.82
CA THR A 46 -2.01 -19.52 14.02
C THR A 46 -3.27 -18.66 14.23
N LEU A 47 -4.46 -19.29 14.19
CA LEU A 47 -5.75 -18.63 14.42
C LEU A 47 -5.89 -18.11 15.85
N ILE A 48 -5.44 -18.86 16.86
CA ILE A 48 -5.48 -18.44 18.27
C ILE A 48 -4.54 -17.26 18.52
N ALA A 49 -3.31 -17.32 18.00
CA ALA A 49 -2.34 -16.23 18.12
C ALA A 49 -2.86 -14.94 17.48
N GLN A 50 -3.50 -15.05 16.30
CA GLN A 50 -4.09 -13.92 15.60
C GLN A 50 -5.30 -13.33 16.35
N LYS A 51 -6.18 -14.17 16.91
CA LYS A 51 -7.32 -13.72 17.73
C LYS A 51 -6.87 -12.92 18.95
N ASN A 52 -5.83 -13.39 19.65
CA ASN A 52 -5.30 -12.72 20.83
C ASN A 52 -4.64 -11.38 20.48
N LEU A 53 -3.97 -11.28 19.33
CA LEU A 53 -3.40 -10.03 18.83
C LEU A 53 -4.49 -9.02 18.44
N MET A 54 -5.55 -9.46 17.75
CA MET A 54 -6.69 -8.60 17.41
C MET A 54 -7.41 -8.07 18.66
N LEU A 55 -7.56 -8.89 19.69
CA LEU A 55 -8.14 -8.47 20.97
C LEU A 55 -7.27 -7.43 21.72
N GLN A 56 -5.95 -7.51 21.59
CA GLN A 56 -5.03 -6.51 22.16
C GLN A 56 -5.04 -5.20 21.37
N GLN A 57 -5.28 -5.24 20.06
CA GLN A 57 -5.37 -4.07 19.18
C GLN A 57 -6.76 -3.41 19.17
N MET A 58 -7.79 -4.11 19.66
CA MET A 58 -9.16 -3.58 19.86
C MET A 58 -9.35 -2.86 21.19
N VAL A 59 -8.33 -2.81 22.05
CA VAL A 59 -8.31 -1.86 23.18
C VAL A 59 -8.00 -0.48 22.61
N PRO A 60 -8.84 0.55 22.83
CA PRO A 60 -8.55 1.90 22.37
C PRO A 60 -7.14 2.29 22.82
N GLY A 61 -6.29 2.60 21.84
CA GLY A 61 -4.91 2.97 22.06
C GLY A 61 -4.81 4.06 23.13
N ARG A 62 -3.91 3.83 24.10
CA ARG A 62 -3.49 4.82 25.08
C ARG A 62 -3.18 6.13 24.38
N GLN A 63 -3.80 7.20 24.90
CA GLN A 63 -3.46 8.58 24.60
C GLN A 63 -1.93 8.77 24.74
N SER A 64 -1.22 8.96 23.63
CA SER A 64 0.03 9.71 23.65
C SER A 64 -0.34 11.19 23.69
N ALA A 65 0.03 11.83 24.78
CA ALA A 65 -0.31 13.20 25.10
C ALA A 65 0.26 14.22 24.08
N ALA A 66 -0.49 15.33 23.99
CA ALA A 66 -0.15 16.63 23.43
C ALA A 66 -0.28 16.83 21.91
N SER A 67 -1.43 17.37 21.51
CA SER A 67 -1.44 18.50 20.57
C SER A 67 -2.60 19.43 20.92
N ASN A 68 -2.27 20.71 21.03
CA ASN A 68 -3.14 21.81 21.43
C ASN A 68 -4.52 21.77 20.74
N GLN A 69 -5.56 21.91 21.56
CA GLN A 69 -6.90 22.24 21.12
C GLN A 69 -6.87 23.57 20.34
N SER A 70 -7.41 23.53 19.12
CA SER A 70 -7.88 24.72 18.41
C SER A 70 -9.28 24.42 17.89
N SER A 71 -10.23 25.21 18.38
CA SER A 71 -11.65 25.37 18.02
C SER A 71 -12.25 24.46 16.92
N ASN A 72 -13.39 23.84 17.25
CA ASN A 72 -14.35 23.13 16.39
C ASN A 72 -14.97 24.02 15.28
N SER A 73 -14.16 24.68 14.47
CA SER A 73 -14.57 25.16 13.16
C SER A 73 -14.26 24.05 12.16
N SER A 74 -15.29 23.39 11.63
CA SER A 74 -15.13 22.47 10.49
C SER A 74 -14.37 23.21 9.38
N ILE A 75 -13.21 22.70 8.96
CA ILE A 75 -12.46 23.29 7.86
C ILE A 75 -13.36 23.30 6.62
N GLN A 76 -13.60 24.50 6.09
CA GLN A 76 -14.45 24.73 4.92
C GLN A 76 -13.61 25.34 3.79
N LEU A 77 -13.66 24.71 2.62
CA LEU A 77 -12.98 25.15 1.41
C LEU A 77 -14.01 25.52 0.33
N ASN A 78 -13.73 26.53 -0.49
CA ASN A 78 -14.58 26.84 -1.64
C ASN A 78 -14.32 25.88 -2.81
N SER A 79 -13.09 25.34 -2.88
CA SER A 79 -12.63 24.40 -3.90
C SER A 79 -11.68 23.36 -3.29
N LEU A 80 -11.62 22.19 -3.92
CA LEU A 80 -10.63 21.15 -3.62
C LEU A 80 -9.39 21.24 -4.52
N ASN A 81 -9.17 22.36 -5.22
CA ASN A 81 -7.95 22.55 -6.00
C ASN A 81 -6.73 22.72 -5.08
N ALA A 82 -5.56 22.35 -5.58
CA ALA A 82 -4.32 22.40 -4.80
C ALA A 82 -3.92 23.80 -4.34
N ASN A 83 -4.31 24.85 -5.08
CA ASN A 83 -3.99 26.23 -4.76
C ASN A 83 -4.72 26.73 -3.50
N GLU A 84 -5.91 26.19 -3.22
CA GLU A 84 -6.66 26.47 -1.99
C GLU A 84 -6.38 25.40 -0.93
N LEU A 85 -6.55 24.11 -1.27
CA LEU A 85 -6.50 23.02 -0.32
C LEU A 85 -5.14 22.91 0.40
N LEU A 86 -4.03 22.91 -0.34
CA LEU A 86 -2.72 22.65 0.27
C LEU A 86 -2.28 23.80 1.20
N PRO A 87 -2.30 25.09 0.79
CA PRO A 87 -1.92 26.17 1.69
C PRO A 87 -2.87 26.33 2.87
N THR A 88 -4.18 26.08 2.70
CA THR A 88 -5.14 26.21 3.80
C THR A 88 -4.95 25.14 4.87
N LEU A 89 -4.63 23.91 4.49
CA LEU A 89 -4.47 22.81 5.44
C LEU A 89 -3.07 22.72 6.04
N PHE A 90 -2.03 23.03 5.26
CA PHE A 90 -0.65 22.74 5.63
C PHE A 90 0.25 23.98 5.73
N GLY A 91 -0.27 25.16 5.37
CA GLY A 91 0.56 26.34 5.14
C GLY A 91 1.45 26.17 3.91
N ARG A 92 2.43 27.06 3.74
CA ARG A 92 3.47 26.92 2.70
C ARG A 92 4.76 27.56 3.17
N ILE A 93 5.89 27.05 2.69
CA ILE A 93 7.17 27.74 2.77
C ILE A 93 7.63 28.15 1.37
N GLN A 94 8.27 29.31 1.28
CA GLN A 94 8.92 29.73 0.04
C GLN A 94 10.34 29.18 0.05
N LEU A 95 10.67 28.30 -0.90
CA LEU A 95 12.06 27.89 -1.10
C LEU A 95 12.70 28.73 -2.21
N SER A 96 14.01 28.90 -2.11
CA SER A 96 14.81 29.54 -3.15
C SER A 96 15.28 28.49 -4.16
N GLY A 97 15.08 28.76 -5.45
CA GLY A 97 15.58 27.90 -6.55
C GLY A 97 14.50 27.33 -7.46
N ARG A 98 14.93 26.53 -8.44
CA ARG A 98 14.05 25.80 -9.35
C ARG A 98 14.00 24.33 -8.93
N TYR A 99 12.81 23.79 -8.76
CA TYR A 99 12.57 22.37 -8.53
C TYR A 99 12.72 21.57 -9.83
N ARG A 100 13.38 20.41 -9.79
CA ARG A 100 13.71 19.64 -11.01
C ARG A 100 13.26 18.17 -10.96
N SER A 101 12.48 17.78 -9.97
CA SER A 101 12.07 16.38 -9.81
C SER A 101 11.01 15.94 -10.81
N SER A 102 11.28 14.87 -11.55
CA SER A 102 10.32 14.16 -12.41
C SER A 102 9.18 13.48 -11.63
N GLU A 103 9.35 13.31 -10.32
CA GLU A 103 8.34 12.71 -9.45
C GLU A 103 7.19 13.67 -9.11
N LEU A 104 7.41 14.98 -9.27
CA LEU A 104 6.40 16.01 -9.07
C LEU A 104 5.51 16.15 -10.32
N LYS A 105 4.56 15.23 -10.45
CA LYS A 105 3.64 15.11 -11.60
C LYS A 105 2.35 15.92 -11.43
N ASN A 106 1.98 16.24 -10.19
CA ASN A 106 0.76 16.96 -9.86
C ASN A 106 1.08 18.29 -9.14
N PRO A 107 0.10 19.22 -9.02
CA PRO A 107 0.29 20.45 -8.25
C PRO A 107 0.76 20.19 -6.83
N PHE A 108 1.77 20.94 -6.39
CA PHE A 108 2.43 20.72 -5.12
C PHE A 108 2.82 22.04 -4.43
N ILE A 109 3.11 21.93 -3.13
CA ILE A 109 3.74 22.98 -2.34
C ILE A 109 4.93 22.41 -1.56
N ALA A 110 5.84 23.29 -1.13
CA ALA A 110 6.84 22.95 -0.14
C ALA A 110 6.34 23.28 1.27
N VAL A 111 6.65 22.42 2.23
CA VAL A 111 6.32 22.59 3.65
C VAL A 111 7.50 22.16 4.52
N GLN A 112 7.51 22.68 5.75
CA GLN A 112 8.32 22.11 6.84
C GLN A 112 7.42 21.17 7.65
N GLN A 113 7.79 19.90 7.74
CA GLN A 113 7.06 18.90 8.55
C GLN A 113 7.99 18.32 9.61
N LYS A 114 7.42 18.02 10.79
CA LYS A 114 8.10 17.28 11.83
C LYS A 114 7.84 15.78 11.63
N ILE A 115 8.87 15.02 11.29
CA ILE A 115 8.84 13.57 11.06
C ILE A 115 9.87 12.94 12.00
N ASP A 116 9.46 11.97 12.83
CA ASP A 116 10.36 11.25 13.74
C ASP A 116 11.29 12.18 14.54
N ASP A 117 10.71 13.26 15.08
CA ASP A 117 11.37 14.35 15.80
C ASP A 117 12.33 15.24 15.01
N GLN A 118 12.44 15.05 13.69
CA GLN A 118 13.24 15.88 12.80
C GLN A 118 12.37 16.82 11.97
N ASN A 119 12.84 18.06 11.81
CA ASN A 119 12.22 19.01 10.90
C ASN A 119 12.74 18.75 9.49
N GLU A 120 11.88 18.21 8.64
CA GLU A 120 12.17 17.91 7.24
C GLU A 120 11.44 18.86 6.30
N ILE A 121 12.13 19.30 5.24
CA ILE A 121 11.48 19.95 4.11
C ILE A 121 10.89 18.85 3.23
N ARG A 122 9.59 18.92 2.97
CA ARG A 122 8.87 17.94 2.16
C ARG A 122 8.05 18.64 1.08
N PHE A 123 7.85 17.95 -0.03
CA PHE A 123 6.90 18.38 -1.05
C PHE A 123 5.57 17.70 -0.81
N LEU A 124 4.50 18.50 -0.66
CA LEU A 124 3.14 17.99 -0.60
C LEU A 124 2.51 18.09 -1.98
N GLN A 125 2.26 16.94 -2.60
CA GLN A 125 1.68 16.82 -3.92
C GLN A 125 0.22 16.37 -3.79
N GLN A 126 -0.71 17.11 -4.40
CA GLN A 126 -2.12 16.70 -4.43
C GLN A 126 -2.39 15.84 -5.66
N HIS A 127 -2.84 14.61 -5.45
CA HIS A 127 -3.32 13.73 -6.51
C HIS A 127 -4.73 14.10 -7.00
N PRO A 128 -5.17 13.64 -8.18
CA PRO A 128 -6.51 13.87 -8.68
C PRO A 128 -7.60 13.52 -7.65
N THR A 129 -8.61 14.38 -7.51
CA THR A 129 -9.72 14.14 -6.60
C THR A 129 -10.61 13.01 -7.12
N LEU A 130 -10.83 11.99 -6.30
CA LEU A 130 -11.77 10.92 -6.58
C LEU A 130 -13.16 11.31 -6.05
N THR A 131 -14.12 11.51 -6.96
CA THR A 131 -15.53 11.69 -6.60
C THR A 131 -16.24 10.34 -6.54
N TYR A 132 -16.99 10.09 -5.47
CA TYR A 132 -17.72 8.84 -5.28
C TYR A 132 -19.04 9.04 -4.51
N GLN A 133 -19.89 8.02 -4.51
CA GLN A 133 -21.07 7.96 -3.64
C GLN A 133 -20.75 7.09 -2.43
N ASN A 134 -21.02 7.58 -1.22
CA ASN A 134 -20.88 6.78 -0.01
C ASN A 134 -21.97 5.71 0.09
N ALA A 135 -21.96 4.93 1.17
CA ALA A 135 -22.92 3.88 1.44
C ALA A 135 -24.39 4.36 1.50
N GLN A 136 -24.62 5.65 1.75
CA GLN A 136 -25.92 6.32 1.82
C GLN A 136 -26.28 7.06 0.52
N ASN A 137 -25.56 6.81 -0.59
CA ASN A 137 -25.72 7.50 -1.88
C ASN A 137 -25.49 9.01 -1.81
N GLN A 138 -24.67 9.47 -0.86
CA GLN A 138 -24.29 10.86 -0.75
C GLN A 138 -22.92 11.07 -1.39
N THR A 139 -22.79 12.15 -2.15
CA THR A 139 -21.55 12.45 -2.87
C THR A 139 -20.45 12.84 -1.90
N ARG A 140 -19.27 12.26 -2.13
CA ARG A 140 -18.04 12.47 -1.37
C ARG A 140 -16.87 12.68 -2.31
N TYR A 141 -15.82 13.28 -1.79
CA TYR A 141 -14.62 13.63 -2.52
C TYR A 141 -13.41 13.18 -1.71
N PHE A 142 -12.69 12.20 -2.24
CA PHE A 142 -11.45 11.73 -1.65
C PHE A 142 -10.28 12.48 -2.29
N VAL A 143 -9.41 13.05 -1.45
CA VAL A 143 -8.19 13.75 -1.85
C VAL A 143 -7.02 13.08 -1.15
N PHE A 144 -6.10 12.55 -1.95
CA PHE A 144 -4.82 12.04 -1.48
C PHE A 144 -3.76 13.13 -1.64
N VAL A 145 -3.14 13.52 -0.52
CA VAL A 145 -1.97 14.40 -0.51
C VAL A 145 -0.74 13.59 -0.14
N GLU A 146 0.18 13.47 -1.07
CA GLU A 146 1.43 12.76 -0.91
C GLU A 146 2.49 13.68 -0.31
N SER A 147 3.19 13.21 0.73
CA SER A 147 4.32 13.90 1.37
C SER A 147 5.64 13.23 0.98
N MET A 148 6.31 13.83 0.01
CA MET A 148 7.55 13.32 -0.57
C MET A 148 8.77 13.87 0.17
N PRO A 149 9.74 13.00 0.54
CA PRO A 149 10.97 13.45 1.16
C PRO A 149 11.81 14.25 0.16
N THR A 150 12.55 15.25 0.62
CA THR A 150 13.43 16.04 -0.26
C THR A 150 14.90 15.83 0.06
N PHE A 151 15.75 16.06 -0.93
CA PHE A 151 17.18 16.27 -0.75
C PHE A 151 17.45 17.78 -0.74
N ASN A 152 17.80 18.32 0.43
CA ASN A 152 18.07 19.75 0.67
C ASN A 152 16.94 20.71 0.20
N GLY A 153 15.69 20.26 0.14
CA GLY A 153 14.56 21.06 -0.34
C GLY A 153 14.57 21.37 -1.85
N GLN A 154 15.47 20.76 -2.64
CA GLN A 154 15.61 21.07 -4.07
C GLN A 154 14.98 20.00 -4.96
N ASP A 155 15.16 18.73 -4.62
CA ASP A 155 14.67 17.59 -5.38
C ASP A 155 14.01 16.56 -4.46
N VAL A 156 13.17 15.68 -5.02
CA VAL A 156 12.62 14.53 -4.29
C VAL A 156 13.76 13.55 -4.02
N ASN A 157 13.86 13.07 -2.79
CA ASN A 157 14.85 12.05 -2.42
C ASN A 157 14.40 10.68 -2.94
N GLN A 158 15.03 10.22 -4.02
CA GLN A 158 14.74 8.94 -4.68
C GLN A 158 15.61 7.77 -4.18
N GLY A 159 16.26 7.91 -3.02
CA GLY A 159 17.01 6.81 -2.41
C GLY A 159 16.15 5.55 -2.23
N HIS A 160 16.79 4.37 -2.30
CA HIS A 160 16.08 3.08 -2.21
C HIS A 160 15.24 2.96 -0.91
N GLY A 161 15.73 3.49 0.21
CA GLY A 161 15.01 3.51 1.49
C GLY A 161 14.13 4.75 1.71
N SER A 162 13.99 5.62 0.71
CA SER A 162 13.21 6.85 0.82
C SER A 162 11.73 6.55 0.61
N TYR A 163 11.00 6.45 1.72
CA TYR A 163 9.55 6.25 1.73
C TYR A 163 8.82 7.58 1.77
N THR A 164 7.64 7.59 1.15
CA THR A 164 6.70 8.71 1.20
C THR A 164 5.59 8.41 2.19
N LYS A 165 5.06 9.49 2.76
CA LYS A 165 3.92 9.45 3.67
C LYS A 165 2.73 10.13 2.99
N GLY A 166 1.53 10.01 3.54
CA GLY A 166 0.34 10.58 2.93
C GLY A 166 -0.67 11.11 3.94
N TYR A 167 -1.45 12.10 3.50
CA TYR A 167 -2.73 12.45 4.13
C TYR A 167 -3.86 11.91 3.26
N LEU A 168 -4.77 11.19 3.90
CA LEU A 168 -6.00 10.69 3.28
C LEU A 168 -7.16 11.56 3.73
N LEU A 169 -7.66 12.43 2.85
CA LEU A 169 -8.68 13.43 3.18
C LEU A 169 -9.99 13.09 2.49
N ASN A 170 -11.10 13.16 3.20
CA ASN A 170 -12.43 12.92 2.66
C ASN A 170 -13.33 14.12 2.92
N PHE A 171 -14.04 14.56 1.89
CA PHE A 171 -14.88 15.75 1.95
C PHE A 171 -16.31 15.46 1.52
N LYS A 172 -17.24 16.26 2.03
CA LYS A 172 -18.59 16.40 1.50
C LYS A 172 -18.79 17.83 1.01
N LYS A 173 -19.70 18.05 0.06
CA LYS A 173 -20.13 19.40 -0.33
C LYS A 173 -21.38 19.78 0.47
N ALA A 174 -21.28 20.82 1.29
CA ALA A 174 -22.38 21.33 2.09
C ALA A 174 -23.40 22.12 1.24
N ALA A 175 -24.57 22.39 1.81
CA ALA A 175 -25.66 23.09 1.12
C ALA A 175 -25.27 24.53 0.70
N ASN A 176 -24.34 25.16 1.41
CA ASN A 176 -23.77 26.45 1.07
C ASN A 176 -22.74 26.39 -0.10
N GLY A 177 -22.55 25.22 -0.70
CA GLY A 177 -21.64 24.98 -1.81
C GLY A 177 -20.17 24.76 -1.41
N LYS A 178 -19.82 24.89 -0.12
CA LYS A 178 -18.45 24.69 0.36
C LYS A 178 -18.15 23.21 0.63
N PHE A 179 -16.88 22.84 0.58
CA PHE A 179 -16.39 21.52 0.92
C PHE A 179 -16.01 21.45 2.40
N GLU A 180 -16.56 20.47 3.11
CA GLU A 180 -16.30 20.21 4.52
C GLU A 180 -15.52 18.91 4.68
N LEU A 181 -14.40 18.96 5.39
CA LEU A 181 -13.59 17.78 5.73
C LEU A 181 -14.39 16.89 6.71
N THR A 182 -14.59 15.62 6.35
CA THR A 182 -15.41 14.69 7.13
C THR A 182 -14.60 13.89 8.15
N ASN A 183 -13.28 13.77 7.92
CA ASN A 183 -12.30 13.14 8.80
C ASN A 183 -11.24 14.14 9.30
N PRO A 184 -11.61 15.10 10.17
CA PRO A 184 -10.71 16.18 10.61
C PRO A 184 -9.50 15.71 11.43
N GLN A 185 -9.50 14.45 11.88
CA GLN A 185 -8.40 13.83 12.60
C GLN A 185 -7.42 13.10 11.67
N ALA A 186 -7.43 13.39 10.36
CA ALA A 186 -6.52 12.78 9.39
C ALA A 186 -5.07 13.03 9.80
N GLN A 187 -4.33 11.95 9.99
CA GLN A 187 -2.92 11.98 10.34
C GLN A 187 -2.06 11.72 9.11
N LEU A 188 -0.79 12.10 9.22
CA LEU A 188 0.22 11.69 8.26
C LEU A 188 0.51 10.21 8.49
N ILE A 189 0.29 9.37 7.48
CA ILE A 189 0.44 7.92 7.57
C ILE A 189 1.49 7.41 6.60
N ASP A 190 2.03 6.22 6.87
CA ASP A 190 2.82 5.50 5.89
C ASP A 190 1.92 5.02 4.74
N ILE A 191 2.43 5.17 3.51
CA ILE A 191 1.75 4.71 2.31
C ILE A 191 2.66 3.78 1.50
N PRO A 192 2.09 2.86 0.71
CA PRO A 192 2.88 2.00 -0.15
C PRO A 192 3.70 2.84 -1.13
N SER A 193 5.02 2.79 -1.00
CA SER A 193 5.94 3.66 -1.73
C SER A 193 7.33 3.05 -1.88
N SER A 194 8.07 3.54 -2.86
CA SER A 194 9.52 3.31 -3.00
C SER A 194 10.13 4.43 -3.84
N TYR A 195 11.46 4.60 -3.75
CA TYR A 195 12.19 5.62 -4.53
C TYR A 195 11.60 7.03 -4.43
N GLY A 196 11.10 7.40 -3.24
CA GLY A 196 10.57 8.74 -2.96
C GLY A 196 9.17 9.02 -3.52
N SER A 197 8.48 8.02 -4.09
CA SER A 197 7.19 8.18 -4.77
C SER A 197 6.17 7.11 -4.36
N SER A 198 4.89 7.48 -4.32
CA SER A 198 3.79 6.59 -3.97
C SER A 198 3.45 5.66 -5.12
N HIS A 199 3.14 4.41 -4.78
CA HIS A 199 2.57 3.46 -5.73
C HIS A 199 1.03 3.56 -5.79
N MET A 200 0.43 4.42 -4.97
CA MET A 200 -1.02 4.61 -4.94
C MET A 200 -1.44 5.55 -6.08
N GLN A 201 -2.07 5.00 -7.11
CA GLN A 201 -2.60 5.75 -8.26
C GLN A 201 -4.13 5.82 -8.19
N ILE A 202 -4.69 7.01 -8.38
CA ILE A 202 -6.14 7.24 -8.26
C ILE A 202 -6.90 6.48 -9.35
N GLU A 203 -6.31 6.32 -10.53
CA GLU A 203 -6.88 5.58 -11.65
C GLU A 203 -7.03 4.10 -11.32
N ASP A 204 -6.07 3.51 -10.59
CA ASP A 204 -6.13 2.12 -10.17
C ASP A 204 -7.14 1.91 -9.04
N ILE A 205 -7.23 2.86 -8.11
CA ILE A 205 -8.30 2.90 -7.09
C ILE A 205 -9.67 2.95 -7.77
N GLN A 206 -9.84 3.80 -8.79
CA GLN A 206 -11.11 3.99 -9.46
C GLN A 206 -11.57 2.74 -10.21
N LYS A 207 -10.66 1.97 -10.80
CA LYS A 207 -10.99 0.71 -11.52
C LYS A 207 -11.63 -0.34 -10.63
N ASP A 208 -11.23 -0.38 -9.36
CA ASP A 208 -11.74 -1.38 -8.40
C ASP A 208 -12.74 -0.80 -7.38
N PHE A 209 -13.14 0.45 -7.53
CA PHE A 209 -13.95 1.15 -6.54
C PHE A 209 -15.30 0.48 -6.32
N ARG A 210 -15.55 0.04 -5.09
CA ARG A 210 -16.72 -0.76 -4.71
C ARG A 210 -17.07 -0.60 -3.24
N ARG A 211 -18.19 -1.21 -2.86
CA ARG A 211 -18.56 -1.36 -1.46
C ARG A 211 -17.70 -2.45 -0.82
N LEU A 212 -17.06 -2.12 0.29
CA LEU A 212 -16.21 -3.01 1.07
C LEU A 212 -16.81 -3.37 2.44
N GLY A 213 -18.03 -2.89 2.74
CA GLY A 213 -18.73 -3.17 3.99
C GLY A 213 -20.10 -2.49 4.03
N LYS A 214 -20.83 -2.63 5.14
CA LYS A 214 -22.16 -2.01 5.33
C LYS A 214 -22.13 -0.49 5.14
N ASN A 215 -21.07 0.17 5.61
CA ASN A 215 -20.89 1.62 5.52
C ASN A 215 -19.53 2.02 4.93
N VAL A 216 -18.83 1.09 4.28
CA VAL A 216 -17.47 1.28 3.80
C VAL A 216 -17.46 1.22 2.28
N MET A 217 -17.03 2.30 1.64
CA MET A 217 -16.67 2.32 0.22
C MET A 217 -15.15 2.28 0.10
N GLY A 218 -14.62 1.91 -1.06
CA GLY A 218 -13.18 1.86 -1.23
C GLY A 218 -12.73 1.01 -2.41
N ALA A 219 -11.46 0.63 -2.41
CA ALA A 219 -10.89 -0.20 -3.45
C ALA A 219 -9.79 -1.10 -2.90
N ILE A 220 -9.53 -2.20 -3.60
CA ILE A 220 -8.32 -2.99 -3.40
C ILE A 220 -7.40 -2.76 -4.59
N PHE A 221 -6.18 -2.33 -4.32
CA PHE A 221 -5.15 -2.10 -5.33
C PHE A 221 -3.86 -2.83 -4.98
N VAL A 222 -2.99 -2.99 -5.97
CA VAL A 222 -1.71 -3.67 -5.79
C VAL A 222 -0.62 -2.62 -5.67
N SER A 223 0.28 -2.80 -4.72
CA SER A 223 1.55 -2.09 -4.67
C SER A 223 2.67 -3.09 -4.47
N GLY A 224 3.78 -2.87 -5.15
CA GLY A 224 4.97 -3.69 -5.02
C GLY A 224 6.21 -2.91 -5.35
N PHE A 225 7.36 -3.45 -4.97
CA PHE A 225 8.65 -2.89 -5.33
C PHE A 225 9.56 -3.99 -5.87
N THR A 226 10.50 -3.59 -6.72
CA THR A 226 11.52 -4.49 -7.27
C THR A 226 12.86 -4.12 -6.67
N SER A 227 13.54 -5.10 -6.07
CA SER A 227 14.89 -4.96 -5.54
C SER A 227 15.66 -6.26 -5.71
N GLY A 228 16.95 -6.17 -6.06
CA GLY A 228 17.82 -7.33 -6.17
C GLY A 228 17.34 -8.43 -7.12
N GLY A 229 16.60 -8.07 -8.19
CA GLY A 229 16.09 -9.02 -9.18
C GLY A 229 14.76 -9.70 -8.82
N ALA A 230 14.17 -9.37 -7.66
CA ALA A 230 12.85 -9.87 -7.25
C ALA A 230 11.86 -8.72 -7.06
N THR A 231 10.60 -8.97 -7.42
CA THR A 231 9.46 -8.09 -7.20
C THR A 231 8.56 -8.71 -6.16
N GLU A 232 8.30 -7.98 -5.09
CA GLU A 232 7.31 -8.34 -4.09
C GLU A 232 6.15 -7.37 -4.16
N SER A 233 4.93 -7.91 -4.19
CA SER A 233 3.71 -7.13 -4.33
C SER A 233 2.69 -7.55 -3.29
N SER A 234 1.93 -6.59 -2.79
CA SER A 234 0.90 -6.74 -1.77
C SER A 234 -0.40 -6.09 -2.24
N PHE A 235 -1.52 -6.68 -1.83
CA PHE A 235 -2.83 -6.04 -1.93
C PHE A 235 -3.00 -5.06 -0.77
N TYR A 236 -3.40 -3.84 -1.11
CA TYR A 236 -3.79 -2.80 -0.17
C TYR A 236 -5.25 -2.45 -0.35
N MET A 237 -5.95 -2.29 0.76
CA MET A 237 -7.33 -1.83 0.81
C MET A 237 -7.34 -0.38 1.25
N LEU A 238 -7.91 0.50 0.43
CA LEU A 238 -8.33 1.83 0.83
C LEU A 238 -9.78 1.74 1.30
N SER A 239 -10.05 2.04 2.56
CA SER A 239 -11.40 2.11 3.13
C SER A 239 -11.79 3.55 3.43
N LEU A 240 -12.91 3.97 2.85
CA LEU A 240 -13.49 5.30 2.99
C LEU A 240 -14.80 5.21 3.76
N GLN A 241 -14.80 5.79 4.96
CA GLN A 241 -15.98 6.11 5.75
C GLN A 241 -16.00 7.63 5.98
N ASP A 242 -17.13 8.18 6.44
CA ASP A 242 -17.24 9.63 6.61
C ASP A 242 -16.21 10.15 7.64
N HIS A 243 -16.04 9.47 8.78
CA HIS A 243 -15.14 9.93 9.85
C HIS A 243 -13.80 9.22 9.91
N GLU A 244 -13.62 8.17 9.10
CA GLU A 244 -12.45 7.31 9.15
C GLU A 244 -12.04 6.93 7.73
N VAL A 245 -10.79 7.26 7.39
CA VAL A 245 -10.20 6.90 6.12
C VAL A 245 -8.90 6.18 6.42
N GLU A 246 -8.72 5.01 5.82
CA GLU A 246 -7.61 4.15 6.15
C GLU A 246 -7.10 3.39 4.93
N ILE A 247 -5.80 3.10 4.94
CA ILE A 247 -5.16 2.16 4.04
C ILE A 247 -4.58 1.00 4.85
N LYS A 248 -4.83 -0.23 4.42
CA LYS A 248 -4.35 -1.45 5.08
C LYS A 248 -3.83 -2.45 4.07
N ARG A 249 -2.70 -3.09 4.37
CA ARG A 249 -2.27 -4.29 3.65
C ARG A 249 -3.21 -5.45 4.00
N VAL A 250 -3.76 -6.12 2.99
CA VAL A 250 -4.73 -7.22 3.19
C VAL A 250 -4.20 -8.59 2.77
N GLY A 251 -3.02 -8.63 2.14
CA GLY A 251 -2.29 -9.86 1.87
C GLY A 251 -1.30 -9.69 0.73
N ASP A 252 -0.64 -10.78 0.36
CA ASP A 252 0.32 -10.78 -0.74
C ASP A 252 -0.40 -10.82 -2.09
N ALA A 253 0.03 -9.98 -3.01
CA ALA A 253 -0.40 -10.00 -4.40
C ALA A 253 0.50 -10.89 -5.26
N GLY A 254 1.74 -11.09 -4.84
CA GLY A 254 2.63 -12.05 -5.46
C GLY A 254 4.10 -11.73 -5.26
N MET A 255 4.93 -12.67 -5.67
CA MET A 255 6.36 -12.54 -5.76
C MET A 255 6.82 -13.11 -7.09
N PHE A 256 7.68 -12.39 -7.81
CA PHE A 256 8.25 -12.81 -9.09
C PHE A 256 9.75 -12.47 -9.14
N GLY A 257 10.53 -13.21 -9.91
CA GLY A 257 11.96 -12.98 -10.06
C GLY A 257 12.84 -13.80 -9.11
N SER A 258 14.13 -13.83 -9.42
CA SER A 258 15.15 -14.52 -8.64
C SER A 258 15.63 -13.61 -7.51
N ARG A 259 15.28 -13.90 -6.26
CA ARG A 259 16.10 -13.39 -5.14
C ARG A 259 17.49 -14.02 -5.31
N TYR A 260 18.56 -13.22 -5.15
CA TYR A 260 19.94 -13.72 -5.05
C TYR A 260 20.08 -14.67 -3.84
N ILE A 261 19.60 -15.90 -3.97
CA ILE A 261 20.04 -17.00 -3.14
C ILE A 261 21.35 -17.43 -3.79
N LYS A 262 22.47 -17.02 -3.19
CA LYS A 262 23.81 -17.48 -3.55
C LYS A 262 23.83 -19.02 -3.57
N ALA A 263 23.53 -19.63 -4.70
CA ALA A 263 23.75 -21.04 -4.97
C ALA A 263 24.12 -21.17 -6.45
N LYS A 264 25.42 -21.28 -6.68
CA LYS A 264 26.11 -21.15 -7.97
C LYS A 264 25.68 -22.12 -9.08
N ASN A 265 24.66 -22.97 -8.94
CA ASN A 265 24.24 -23.92 -9.98
C ASN A 265 22.76 -24.36 -9.94
N ASP A 266 21.96 -23.97 -8.95
CA ASP A 266 20.57 -24.45 -8.77
C ASP A 266 19.63 -23.30 -8.39
N GLU A 267 19.60 -22.24 -9.21
CA GLU A 267 18.63 -21.16 -9.03
C GLU A 267 17.23 -21.68 -9.35
N VAL A 268 16.37 -21.80 -8.34
CA VAL A 268 14.93 -22.01 -8.53
C VAL A 268 14.24 -20.66 -8.42
N GLU A 269 13.66 -20.18 -9.51
CA GLU A 269 12.75 -19.03 -9.45
C GLU A 269 11.45 -19.49 -8.80
N TYR A 270 11.29 -19.17 -7.52
CA TYR A 270 10.02 -19.38 -6.84
C TYR A 270 9.17 -18.13 -7.00
N GLY A 271 8.13 -18.24 -7.82
CA GLY A 271 7.11 -17.20 -7.98
C GLY A 271 5.75 -17.67 -7.48
N TYR A 272 4.96 -16.73 -6.98
CA TYR A 272 3.54 -16.98 -6.72
C TYR A 272 2.74 -15.73 -7.05
N ALA A 273 1.49 -15.93 -7.46
CA ALA A 273 0.54 -14.87 -7.75
C ALA A 273 -0.69 -15.04 -6.87
N GLY A 274 -1.12 -13.97 -6.23
CA GLY A 274 -2.38 -13.88 -5.51
C GLY A 274 -3.50 -13.38 -6.43
N LYS A 275 -4.70 -13.88 -6.21
CA LYS A 275 -5.94 -13.30 -6.73
C LYS A 275 -6.89 -13.08 -5.56
N TYR A 276 -7.43 -11.87 -5.43
CA TYR A 276 -8.40 -11.57 -4.37
C TYR A 276 -9.84 -11.64 -4.87
N LYS A 277 -10.75 -11.84 -3.94
CA LYS A 277 -12.20 -11.69 -4.12
C LYS A 277 -12.79 -11.07 -2.85
N VAL A 278 -13.59 -10.02 -3.02
CA VAL A 278 -14.43 -9.48 -1.93
C VAL A 278 -15.67 -10.37 -1.80
N VAL A 279 -15.95 -10.87 -0.60
CA VAL A 279 -17.09 -11.74 -0.30
C VAL A 279 -18.22 -10.92 0.32
N ASP A 280 -19.14 -10.45 -0.52
CA ASP A 280 -20.21 -9.51 -0.16
C ASP A 280 -21.56 -10.18 0.12
N THR A 281 -21.55 -11.48 0.49
CA THR A 281 -22.76 -12.28 0.68
C THR A 281 -23.60 -11.84 1.88
N ASN A 282 -22.97 -11.35 2.94
CA ASN A 282 -23.65 -10.74 4.08
C ASN A 282 -23.43 -9.22 4.07
N LYS A 283 -24.44 -8.47 3.60
CA LYS A 283 -24.35 -7.03 3.41
C LYS A 283 -24.31 -6.22 4.71
N ASP A 284 -24.65 -6.83 5.83
CA ASP A 284 -24.67 -6.19 7.14
C ASP A 284 -23.31 -6.17 7.86
N LEU A 285 -22.31 -6.89 7.33
CA LEU A 285 -20.97 -6.89 7.92
C LEU A 285 -20.34 -5.49 7.86
N PRO A 286 -19.69 -5.03 8.95
CA PRO A 286 -19.03 -3.73 8.98
C PRO A 286 -17.94 -3.63 7.90
N LEU A 287 -17.25 -4.75 7.64
CA LEU A 287 -16.29 -4.93 6.55
C LEU A 287 -16.51 -6.33 5.92
N TYR A 288 -16.51 -6.40 4.60
CA TYR A 288 -16.64 -7.64 3.84
C TYR A 288 -15.32 -8.42 3.87
N PRO A 289 -15.37 -9.76 4.07
CA PRO A 289 -14.17 -10.59 3.98
C PRO A 289 -13.52 -10.50 2.61
N ILE A 290 -12.19 -10.58 2.59
CA ILE A 290 -11.38 -10.66 1.37
C ILE A 290 -10.75 -12.04 1.34
N GLU A 291 -11.11 -12.84 0.35
CA GLU A 291 -10.51 -14.15 0.09
C GLU A 291 -9.35 -13.97 -0.89
N ILE A 292 -8.16 -14.50 -0.55
CA ILE A 292 -7.00 -14.49 -1.44
C ILE A 292 -6.63 -15.93 -1.79
N THR A 293 -6.64 -16.24 -3.08
CA THR A 293 -6.19 -17.53 -3.61
C THR A 293 -4.83 -17.36 -4.25
N TYR A 294 -3.88 -18.20 -3.85
CA TYR A 294 -2.52 -18.21 -4.40
C TYR A 294 -2.36 -19.32 -5.44
N SER A 295 -1.74 -18.98 -6.56
CA SER A 295 -1.21 -19.93 -7.53
C SER A 295 0.30 -19.81 -7.57
N THR A 296 1.01 -20.92 -7.38
CA THR A 296 2.46 -20.93 -7.56
C THR A 296 2.79 -21.05 -9.04
N THR A 297 3.80 -20.31 -9.46
CA THR A 297 4.55 -20.62 -10.66
C THR A 297 5.78 -21.36 -10.17
N ASN A 298 5.71 -22.70 -10.06
CA ASN A 298 6.94 -23.49 -10.00
C ASN A 298 7.62 -23.35 -11.35
N LEU A 299 8.48 -22.33 -11.50
CA LEU A 299 9.34 -22.20 -12.66
C LEU A 299 10.64 -22.90 -12.30
N ASN A 300 10.78 -24.15 -12.75
CA ASN A 300 12.09 -24.78 -12.78
C ASN A 300 12.93 -24.04 -13.83
N LEU A 301 13.79 -23.12 -13.37
CA LEU A 301 14.64 -22.34 -14.27
C LEU A 301 15.58 -23.24 -15.07
N LYS A 302 15.93 -24.44 -14.60
CA LYS A 302 16.73 -25.40 -15.36
C LYS A 302 16.07 -25.73 -16.71
N ASP A 303 14.77 -26.02 -16.70
CA ASP A 303 14.01 -26.38 -17.91
C ASP A 303 13.89 -25.19 -18.88
N LYS A 304 13.79 -23.96 -18.36
CA LYS A 304 13.79 -22.74 -19.19
C LYS A 304 15.18 -22.33 -19.67
N ASN A 305 16.22 -22.55 -18.87
CA ASN A 305 17.60 -22.22 -19.25
C ASN A 305 18.07 -23.17 -20.35
N ASP A 306 17.71 -24.45 -20.27
CA ASP A 306 17.94 -25.41 -21.35
C ASP A 306 17.21 -24.98 -22.64
N TYR A 307 15.94 -24.57 -22.55
CA TYR A 307 15.20 -24.03 -23.70
C TYR A 307 15.81 -22.74 -24.27
N ILE A 308 16.22 -21.78 -23.43
CA ILE A 308 16.86 -20.53 -23.87
C ILE A 308 18.22 -20.80 -24.50
N VAL A 309 19.02 -21.70 -23.90
CA VAL A 309 20.31 -22.14 -24.45
C VAL A 309 20.10 -22.87 -25.79
N GLU A 310 19.06 -23.69 -25.91
CA GLU A 310 18.73 -24.38 -27.15
C GLU A 310 18.27 -23.38 -28.23
N MET A 311 17.38 -22.43 -27.90
CA MET A 311 16.97 -21.34 -28.78
C MET A 311 18.16 -20.47 -29.22
N TYR A 312 19.10 -20.19 -28.32
CA TYR A 312 20.31 -19.44 -28.63
C TYR A 312 21.23 -20.24 -29.57
N LYS A 313 21.45 -21.53 -29.30
CA LYS A 313 22.20 -22.43 -30.19
C LYS A 313 21.55 -22.56 -31.57
N GLN A 314 20.22 -22.67 -31.63
CA GLN A 314 19.47 -22.67 -32.88
C GLN A 314 19.60 -21.34 -33.63
N SER A 315 19.60 -20.20 -32.93
CA SER A 315 19.82 -18.87 -33.53
C SER A 315 21.25 -18.71 -34.09
N LEU A 316 22.25 -19.30 -33.44
CA LEU A 316 23.64 -19.32 -33.91
C LEU A 316 23.83 -20.28 -35.10
N SER A 317 23.18 -21.44 -35.07
CA SER A 317 23.13 -22.41 -36.18
C SER A 317 22.48 -21.81 -37.43
N ASN A 318 21.40 -21.05 -37.27
CA ASN A 318 20.71 -20.38 -38.38
C ASN A 318 21.49 -19.18 -38.95
N LYS A 319 22.34 -18.52 -38.14
CA LYS A 319 23.28 -17.50 -38.65
C LYS A 319 24.41 -18.08 -39.51
N GLY A 320 24.74 -19.36 -39.35
CA GLY A 320 25.74 -20.08 -40.16
C GLY A 320 25.22 -20.64 -41.50
N LYS A 321 23.92 -20.52 -41.80
CA LYS A 321 23.30 -20.97 -43.06
C LYS A 321 22.87 -19.83 -43.99
N SER A 322 23.24 -18.60 -43.65
CA SER A 322 23.06 -17.41 -44.49
C SER A 322 24.42 -16.98 -45.07
N LYS A 323 24.98 -17.86 -45.91
CA LYS A 323 25.78 -17.61 -47.13
C LYS A 323 26.48 -18.90 -47.53
#